data_AF-A0A974BTM4-F1
#
_entry.id   AF-A0A974BTM4-F1
#
_cell.length_a   1.000
_cell.length_b   1.000
_cell.length_c   1.000
_cell.angle_alpha   90.00
_cell.angle_beta   90.00
_cell.angle_gamma   90.00
#
_symmetry.space_group_name_H-M   'P 1'
#
loop_
_entity.id
_entity.type
_entity.pdbx_description
1 polymer ?
#
loop_
_entity_poly.entity_id
_entity_poly.type
_entity_poly.pdbx_seq_one_letter_code
_entity_poly.pdbx_strand_id
1 'polypeptide(L)'
;MGPETKVAVVLLEQYDDLENFPLPDLAAETSTGIETTTNSSTSIRNSLPVICIHPLYTGLFRVKVHGASGKFNMVIPLVDGMVVSRRALGFLIRQTVIKICRWKRLESDSYNTPHVRQKQKITDIVNKYRNRQLEPEFYTILFHDVGRKSCTP
;
A
#
# COMPACT_ATOMS: atom_id res chain seq x y z
N MET A 1 5.28 6.07 8.31
CA MET A 1 4.13 5.37 7.67
C MET A 1 4.75 4.20 6.93
N GLY A 2 4.09 3.04 6.84
CA GLY A 2 4.64 1.95 6.01
C GLY A 2 4.73 2.38 4.54
N PRO A 3 5.51 1.69 3.71
CA PRO A 3 5.61 2.05 2.29
C PRO A 3 4.24 1.94 1.64
N GLU A 4 3.95 2.88 0.75
CA GLU A 4 2.79 2.80 -0.12
C GLU A 4 2.97 1.60 -1.05
N THR A 5 2.03 0.66 -1.01
CA THR A 5 2.04 -0.52 -1.88
C THR A 5 0.98 -0.35 -2.93
N LYS A 6 1.41 -0.15 -4.18
CA LYS A 6 0.53 -0.16 -5.35
C LYS A 6 0.31 -1.61 -5.77
N VAL A 7 -0.91 -1.94 -6.22
CA VAL A 7 -1.27 -3.26 -6.76
C VAL A 7 -2.19 -3.03 -7.95
N ALA A 8 -1.89 -3.64 -9.09
CA ALA A 8 -2.72 -3.54 -10.29
C ALA A 8 -3.62 -4.77 -10.41
N VAL A 9 -4.89 -4.55 -10.77
CA VAL A 9 -5.84 -5.60 -11.13
C VAL A 9 -6.29 -5.35 -12.56
N VAL A 10 -6.04 -6.30 -13.44
CA VAL A 10 -6.22 -6.15 -14.89
C VAL A 10 -7.21 -7.18 -15.38
N LEU A 11 -8.24 -6.75 -16.10
CA LEU A 11 -9.12 -7.65 -16.83
C LEU A 11 -8.58 -7.78 -18.26
N LEU A 12 -8.29 -9.00 -18.69
CA LEU A 12 -7.78 -9.31 -20.03
C LEU A 12 -8.90 -9.86 -20.90
N GLU A 13 -9.13 -9.23 -22.05
CA GLU A 13 -10.06 -9.74 -23.06
C GLU A 13 -9.44 -10.93 -23.80
N GLN A 14 -8.17 -10.84 -24.19
CA GLN A 14 -7.39 -11.94 -24.76
C GLN A 14 -6.28 -12.36 -23.79
N TYR A 15 -6.10 -13.68 -23.62
CA TYR A 15 -5.08 -14.16 -22.68
C TYR A 15 -3.65 -13.84 -23.16
N ASP A 16 -3.45 -13.79 -24.47
CA ASP A 16 -2.14 -13.53 -25.10
C ASP A 16 -1.67 -12.07 -24.91
N ASP A 17 -2.58 -11.14 -24.60
CA ASP A 17 -2.26 -9.75 -24.24
C ASP A 17 -1.36 -9.66 -22.99
N LEU A 18 -1.31 -10.73 -22.20
CA LEU A 18 -0.49 -10.83 -21.01
C LEU A 18 1.00 -10.60 -21.30
N GLU A 19 1.52 -11.10 -22.42
CA GLU A 19 2.94 -10.98 -22.79
C GLU A 19 3.31 -9.55 -23.21
N ASN A 20 2.34 -8.82 -23.76
CA ASN A 20 2.52 -7.46 -24.27
C ASN A 20 1.99 -6.39 -23.32
N PHE A 21 1.59 -6.76 -22.09
CA PHE A 21 0.98 -5.82 -21.16
C PHE A 21 1.97 -4.70 -20.76
N PRO A 22 1.66 -3.41 -21.02
CA PRO A 22 2.59 -2.29 -20.84
C PRO A 22 2.69 -1.86 -19.37
N LEU A 23 3.09 -2.79 -18.50
CA LEU A 23 3.26 -2.55 -17.06
C LEU A 23 4.22 -1.38 -16.74
N PRO A 24 5.38 -1.23 -17.41
CA PRO A 24 6.32 -0.15 -17.11
C PRO A 24 5.71 1.24 -17.37
N ASP A 25 5.01 1.38 -18.50
CA ASP A 25 4.40 2.64 -18.93
C ASP A 25 3.26 3.02 -17.97
N LEU A 26 2.41 2.05 -17.64
CA LEU A 26 1.32 2.28 -16.69
C LEU A 26 1.85 2.60 -15.28
N ALA A 27 2.91 1.93 -14.84
CA ALA A 27 3.48 2.16 -13.51
C ALA A 27 3.99 3.60 -13.35
N ALA A 28 4.56 4.19 -14.41
CA ALA A 28 5.02 5.59 -14.40
C ALA A 28 3.87 6.57 -14.15
N GLU A 29 2.69 6.30 -14.70
CA GLU A 29 1.49 7.14 -14.56
C GLU A 29 0.80 7.02 -13.20
N THR A 30 1.17 6.02 -12.37
CA THR A 30 0.54 5.86 -11.04
C THR A 30 1.11 6.78 -9.96
N SER A 31 2.09 7.63 -10.27
CA SER A 31 2.71 8.52 -9.29
C SER A 31 1.75 9.61 -8.81
N THR A 32 1.56 9.71 -7.50
CA THR A 32 0.70 10.73 -6.88
C THR A 32 1.45 11.99 -6.46
N GLY A 33 2.79 11.99 -6.61
CA GLY A 33 3.65 13.08 -6.13
C GLY A 33 3.82 13.16 -4.60
N ILE A 34 3.19 12.26 -3.83
CA ILE A 34 3.24 12.20 -2.36
C ILE A 34 4.24 11.12 -1.87
N GLU A 35 4.74 10.31 -2.80
CA GLU A 35 5.66 9.21 -2.54
C GLU A 35 7.01 9.72 -2.01
N THR A 36 7.36 9.31 -0.79
CA THR A 36 8.66 9.63 -0.18
C THR A 36 9.73 8.79 -0.87
N THR A 37 10.63 9.44 -1.59
CA THR A 37 11.68 8.82 -2.41
C THR A 37 12.66 8.01 -1.56
N THR A 38 12.39 6.72 -1.38
CA THR A 38 13.42 5.74 -1.00
C THR A 38 13.84 4.95 -2.23
N ASN A 39 14.99 5.36 -2.75
CA ASN A 39 15.68 4.93 -3.95
C ASN A 39 15.88 3.41 -4.07
N SER A 40 15.58 2.86 -5.25
CA SER A 40 16.47 1.96 -6.01
C SER A 40 15.89 1.70 -7.41
N SER A 41 16.48 2.38 -8.40
CA SER A 41 16.08 2.43 -9.81
C SER A 41 16.20 1.10 -10.58
N THR A 42 16.66 0.01 -9.95
CA THR A 42 16.82 -1.31 -10.58
C THR A 42 15.70 -2.32 -10.22
N SER A 43 14.87 -2.03 -9.20
CA SER A 43 13.83 -2.94 -8.68
C SER A 43 12.43 -2.69 -9.27
N ILE A 44 12.21 -1.51 -9.86
CA ILE A 44 10.87 -1.04 -10.30
C ILE A 44 10.29 -1.94 -11.39
N ARG A 45 11.13 -2.51 -12.28
CA ARG A 45 10.66 -3.40 -13.36
C ARG A 45 9.97 -4.69 -12.87
N ASN A 46 10.19 -5.11 -11.62
CA ASN A 46 9.70 -6.40 -11.09
C ASN A 46 8.87 -6.29 -9.80
N SER A 47 8.55 -5.08 -9.32
CA SER A 47 8.07 -4.89 -7.93
C SER A 47 6.58 -4.57 -7.76
N LEU A 48 5.88 -4.12 -8.82
CA LEU A 48 4.45 -3.85 -8.78
C LEU A 48 3.67 -5.15 -8.93
N PRO A 49 2.94 -5.63 -7.90
CA PRO A 49 2.15 -6.85 -8.01
C PRO A 49 0.98 -6.62 -8.97
N VAL A 50 0.82 -7.53 -9.93
CA VAL A 50 -0.25 -7.49 -10.94
C VAL A 50 -1.07 -8.75 -10.86
N ILE A 51 -2.40 -8.60 -10.79
CA ILE A 51 -3.35 -9.69 -10.81
C ILE A 51 -4.15 -9.58 -12.11
N CYS A 52 -3.85 -10.43 -13.08
CA CYS A 52 -4.59 -10.48 -14.33
C CYS A 52 -5.73 -11.50 -14.23
N ILE A 53 -6.88 -11.13 -14.77
CA ILE A 53 -8.11 -11.91 -14.76
C ILE A 53 -8.52 -12.13 -16.20
N HIS A 54 -8.67 -13.38 -16.61
CA HIS A 54 -9.12 -13.72 -17.96
C HIS A 54 -10.38 -14.61 -17.87
N PRO A 55 -11.52 -14.20 -18.46
CA PRO A 55 -12.72 -15.03 -18.50
C PRO A 55 -12.51 -16.23 -19.42
N LEU A 56 -12.97 -17.39 -19.01
CA LEU A 56 -12.98 -18.62 -19.82
C LEU A 56 -14.38 -18.84 -20.40
N TYR A 57 -14.46 -19.53 -21.54
CA TYR A 57 -15.74 -19.91 -22.16
C TYR A 57 -16.63 -20.77 -21.24
N THR A 58 -16.04 -21.43 -20.24
CA THR A 58 -16.74 -22.22 -19.22
C THR A 58 -17.50 -21.34 -18.19
N GLY A 59 -17.35 -20.02 -18.24
CA GLY A 59 -17.89 -19.09 -17.24
C GLY A 59 -17.04 -18.99 -15.96
N LEU A 60 -15.90 -19.68 -15.91
CA LEU A 60 -14.86 -19.54 -14.90
C LEU A 60 -13.87 -18.43 -15.30
N PHE A 61 -12.95 -18.11 -14.39
CA PHE A 61 -11.93 -17.10 -14.61
C PHE A 61 -10.56 -17.67 -14.31
N ARG A 62 -9.62 -17.55 -15.26
CA ARG A 62 -8.20 -17.82 -15.04
C ARG A 62 -7.57 -16.57 -14.42
N VAL A 63 -6.83 -16.77 -13.35
CA VAL A 63 -6.09 -15.72 -12.64
C VAL A 63 -4.60 -15.94 -12.84
N LYS A 64 -3.89 -14.89 -13.22
CA LYS A 64 -2.43 -14.84 -13.30
C LYS A 64 -1.92 -13.83 -12.29
N VAL A 65 -0.89 -14.17 -11.51
CA VAL A 65 -0.31 -13.29 -10.48
C VAL A 65 1.16 -13.07 -10.79
N HIS A 66 1.54 -11.82 -11.06
CA HIS A 66 2.90 -11.39 -11.35
C HIS A 66 3.43 -10.42 -10.28
N GLY A 67 4.76 -10.28 -10.18
CA GLY A 67 5.42 -9.31 -9.27
C GLY A 67 5.36 -9.68 -7.78
N ALA A 68 4.83 -10.86 -7.44
CA ALA A 68 4.79 -11.42 -6.09
C ALA A 68 5.80 -12.57 -5.90
N SER A 69 6.96 -12.52 -6.59
CA SER A 69 7.94 -13.62 -6.53
C SER A 69 8.72 -13.61 -5.21
N GLY A 70 8.84 -14.79 -4.59
CA GLY A 70 9.49 -15.00 -3.29
C GLY A 70 8.80 -16.07 -2.46
N LYS A 71 9.17 -16.20 -1.17
CA LYS A 71 8.65 -17.18 -0.18
C LYS A 71 7.13 -17.06 0.11
N PHE A 72 6.41 -16.20 -0.61
CA PHE A 72 5.03 -15.82 -0.34
C PHE A 72 3.98 -16.60 -1.17
N ASN A 73 4.42 -17.38 -2.16
CA ASN A 73 3.54 -18.24 -2.97
C ASN A 73 2.73 -19.27 -2.15
N MET A 74 3.05 -19.48 -0.87
CA MET A 74 2.32 -20.42 0.00
C MET A 74 1.17 -19.79 0.82
N VAL A 75 1.01 -18.46 0.88
CA VAL A 75 0.08 -17.83 1.85
C VAL A 75 -0.98 -16.92 1.20
N ILE A 76 -1.03 -16.81 -0.13
CA ILE A 76 -2.06 -16.05 -0.85
C ILE A 76 -3.22 -16.99 -1.27
N PRO A 77 -4.50 -16.61 -1.12
CA PRO A 77 -5.64 -17.45 -1.51
C PRO A 77 -5.77 -17.63 -3.03
N LEU A 78 -5.18 -16.75 -3.84
CA LEU A 78 -4.96 -16.96 -5.27
C LEU A 78 -3.49 -17.27 -5.54
N VAL A 79 -3.26 -18.34 -6.29
CA VAL A 79 -1.97 -18.78 -6.81
C VAL A 79 -1.97 -18.54 -8.31
N ASP A 80 -0.78 -18.33 -8.87
CA ASP A 80 -0.62 -18.16 -10.31
C ASP A 80 -1.22 -19.33 -11.10
N GLY A 81 -2.01 -19.01 -12.12
CA GLY A 81 -2.69 -20.00 -12.97
C GLY A 81 -3.99 -20.56 -12.39
N MET A 82 -4.41 -20.16 -11.18
CA MET A 82 -5.66 -20.65 -10.60
C MET A 82 -6.87 -20.30 -11.46
N VAL A 83 -7.82 -21.25 -11.54
CA VAL A 83 -9.13 -21.03 -12.15
C VAL A 83 -10.20 -20.98 -11.06
N VAL A 84 -10.99 -19.92 -11.04
CA VAL A 84 -11.96 -19.65 -9.97
C VAL A 84 -13.34 -19.34 -10.53
N SER A 85 -14.37 -19.61 -9.73
CA SER A 85 -15.76 -19.31 -10.10
C SER A 85 -16.05 -17.81 -10.01
N ARG A 86 -17.01 -17.34 -10.81
CA ARG A 86 -17.52 -15.97 -10.77
C ARG A 86 -17.88 -15.49 -9.36
N ARG A 87 -18.51 -16.37 -8.56
CA ARG A 87 -18.99 -16.04 -7.20
C ARG A 87 -17.83 -15.84 -6.21
N ALA A 88 -16.76 -16.61 -6.35
CA ALA A 88 -15.60 -16.55 -5.45
C ALA A 88 -14.56 -15.50 -5.87
N LEU A 89 -14.48 -15.17 -7.17
CA LEU A 89 -13.44 -14.32 -7.77
C LEU A 89 -13.25 -12.99 -7.01
N GLY A 90 -14.32 -12.23 -6.81
CA GLY A 90 -14.24 -10.91 -6.17
C GLY A 90 -13.72 -10.97 -4.74
N PHE A 91 -14.14 -11.98 -3.96
CA PHE A 91 -13.64 -12.18 -2.60
C PHE A 91 -12.16 -12.56 -2.59
N LEU A 92 -11.76 -13.52 -3.43
CA LEU A 92 -10.39 -14.03 -3.48
C LEU A 92 -9.39 -12.95 -3.93
N ILE A 93 -9.76 -12.10 -4.90
CA ILE A 93 -8.91 -10.97 -5.33
C ILE A 93 -8.70 -10.00 -4.17
N ARG A 94 -9.78 -9.57 -3.49
CA ARG A 94 -9.68 -8.61 -2.38
C ARG A 94 -8.80 -9.15 -1.25
N GLN A 95 -8.98 -10.42 -0.88
CA GLN A 95 -8.13 -11.06 0.13
C GLN A 95 -6.67 -11.13 -0.31
N THR A 96 -6.42 -11.43 -1.59
CA THR A 96 -5.08 -11.45 -2.19
C THR A 96 -4.42 -10.07 -2.12
N VAL A 97 -5.10 -9.02 -2.57
CA VAL A 97 -4.59 -7.63 -2.53
C VAL A 97 -4.26 -7.20 -1.09
N ILE A 98 -5.17 -7.45 -0.13
CA ILE A 98 -4.93 -7.11 1.28
C ILE A 98 -3.69 -7.83 1.82
N LYS A 99 -3.51 -9.12 1.50
CA LYS A 99 -2.34 -9.89 1.92
C LYS A 99 -1.05 -9.36 1.31
N ILE A 100 -1.05 -9.04 0.02
CA ILE A 100 0.08 -8.43 -0.69
C ILE A 100 0.48 -7.11 0.01
N CYS A 101 -0.46 -6.21 0.24
CA CYS A 101 -0.18 -4.93 0.90
C CYS A 101 0.32 -5.09 2.34
N ARG A 102 -0.26 -6.04 3.10
CA ARG A 102 0.21 -6.34 4.46
C ARG A 102 1.62 -6.89 4.47
N TRP A 103 1.96 -7.74 3.51
CA TRP A 103 3.29 -8.31 3.39
C TRP A 103 4.33 -7.28 2.98
N LYS A 104 4.08 -6.49 1.92
CA LYS A 104 4.99 -5.40 1.52
C LYS A 104 5.25 -4.41 2.65
N ARG A 105 4.24 -4.17 3.48
CA ARG A 105 4.40 -3.37 4.69
C ARG A 105 5.31 -4.02 5.73
N LEU A 106 5.24 -5.33 5.92
CA LEU A 106 6.08 -6.07 6.88
C LEU A 106 7.51 -6.31 6.37
N GLU A 107 7.70 -6.38 5.06
CA GLU A 107 9.02 -6.49 4.42
C GLU A 107 9.84 -5.20 4.54
N SER A 108 9.17 -4.07 4.78
CA SER A 108 9.85 -2.78 4.93
C SER A 108 10.49 -2.62 6.30
N ASP A 109 11.81 -2.43 6.32
CA ASP A 109 12.58 -2.10 7.53
C ASP A 109 12.12 -0.80 8.21
N SER A 110 11.46 0.08 7.46
CA SER A 110 10.90 1.34 7.98
C SER A 110 9.58 1.16 8.74
N TYR A 111 8.97 -0.04 8.67
CA TYR A 111 7.68 -0.29 9.28
C TYR A 111 7.79 -0.52 10.77
N ASN A 112 7.30 0.45 11.53
CA ASN A 112 7.04 0.29 12.95
C ASN A 112 5.59 -0.14 13.17
N THR A 113 5.40 -1.14 14.03
CA THR A 113 4.07 -1.59 14.46
C THR A 113 3.29 -0.44 15.10
N PRO A 114 1.94 -0.47 15.08
CA PRO A 114 1.11 0.62 15.60
C PRO A 114 1.44 1.00 17.04
N HIS A 115 1.71 0.01 17.90
CA HIS A 115 2.03 0.25 19.31
C HIS A 115 3.38 0.96 19.50
N VAL A 116 4.42 0.62 18.71
CA VAL A 116 5.71 1.32 18.76
C VAL A 116 5.55 2.76 18.30
N ARG A 117 4.82 3.00 17.20
CA ARG A 117 4.56 4.35 16.69
C ARG A 117 3.75 5.19 17.68
N GLN A 118 2.76 4.58 18.32
CA GLN A 118 1.96 5.23 19.36
C GLN A 118 2.84 5.61 20.55
N LYS A 119 3.67 4.69 21.04
CA LYS A 119 4.63 4.97 22.12
C LYS A 119 5.57 6.12 21.75
N GLN A 120 6.12 6.12 20.52
CA GLN A 120 6.99 7.22 20.06
C GLN A 120 6.26 8.56 20.08
N LYS A 121 5.04 8.63 19.52
CA LYS A 121 4.23 9.86 19.55
C LYS A 121 3.91 10.34 20.96
N ILE A 122 3.60 9.43 21.88
CA ILE A 122 3.36 9.76 23.29
C ILE A 122 4.62 10.38 23.89
N THR A 123 5.79 9.75 23.69
CA THR A 123 7.08 10.28 24.13
C THR A 123 7.37 11.65 23.52
N ASP A 124 7.08 11.85 22.23
CA ASP A 124 7.27 13.13 21.54
C ASP A 124 6.37 14.22 22.16
N ILE A 125 5.11 13.92 22.46
CA ILE A 125 4.17 14.84 23.14
C ILE A 125 4.70 15.17 24.54
N VAL A 126 5.06 14.15 25.33
CA VAL A 126 5.58 14.33 26.70
C VAL A 126 6.83 15.20 26.69
N ASN A 127 7.77 14.96 25.77
CA ASN A 127 8.99 15.73 25.66
C ASN A 127 8.73 17.17 25.19
N LYS A 128 7.86 17.35 24.20
CA LYS A 128 7.49 18.67 23.66
C LYS A 128 6.85 19.57 24.71
N TYR A 129 6.04 18.99 25.59
CA TYR A 129 5.30 19.72 26.62
C TYR A 129 5.86 19.52 28.02
N ARG A 130 7.12 19.12 28.14
CA ARG A 130 7.81 18.94 29.41
C ARG A 130 8.12 20.29 30.06
N ASN A 131 7.12 20.93 30.65
CA ASN A 131 7.23 22.22 31.35
C ASN A 131 6.78 22.11 32.81
N ARG A 132 7.37 22.93 33.68
CA ARG A 132 7.01 23.01 35.12
C ARG A 132 5.93 24.08 35.41
N GLN A 133 5.24 24.55 34.38
CA GLN A 133 4.27 25.65 34.51
C GLN A 133 2.94 25.17 35.08
N LEU A 134 2.19 26.12 35.64
CA LEU A 134 0.83 25.86 36.10
C LEU A 134 -0.09 25.63 34.88
N GLU A 135 -1.11 24.80 35.05
CA GLU A 135 -2.11 24.46 34.03
C GLU A 135 -2.64 25.66 33.21
N PRO A 136 -3.02 26.82 33.81
CA PRO A 136 -3.48 27.98 33.04
C PRO A 136 -2.41 28.61 32.13
N GLU A 137 -1.15 28.65 32.53
CA GLU A 137 -0.05 29.15 31.70
C GLU A 137 0.20 28.22 30.50
N PHE A 138 0.14 26.91 30.76
CA PHE A 138 0.28 25.88 29.72
C PHE A 138 -0.75 26.04 28.61
N TYR A 139 -2.04 26.17 28.94
CA TYR A 139 -3.08 26.34 27.93
C TYR A 139 -2.97 27.66 27.18
N THR A 140 -2.60 28.73 27.89
CA THR A 140 -2.41 30.05 27.27
C THR A 140 -1.35 29.98 26.18
N ILE A 141 -0.19 29.35 26.45
CA ILE A 141 0.89 29.17 25.46
C ILE A 141 0.48 28.19 24.35
N LEU A 142 -0.15 27.06 24.71
CA LEU A 142 -0.54 26.03 23.74
C LEU A 142 -1.46 26.57 22.64
N PHE A 143 -2.38 27.47 22.99
CA PHE A 143 -3.36 28.03 22.06
C PHE A 143 -3.02 29.45 21.58
N HIS A 144 -1.92 30.06 22.03
CA HIS A 144 -1.49 31.41 21.63
C HIS A 144 -1.34 31.57 20.10
N ASP A 145 -0.81 30.56 19.42
CA ASP A 145 -0.56 30.58 17.96
C ASP A 145 -1.78 30.19 17.10
N VAL A 146 -2.86 29.71 17.72
CA VAL A 146 -4.06 29.29 16.98
C VAL A 146 -4.87 30.49 16.50
N GLY A 147 -4.78 31.64 17.19
CA GLY A 147 -5.48 32.89 16.82
C GLY A 147 -4.75 33.78 15.80
N ARG A 148 -3.47 33.53 15.50
CA ARG A 148 -2.65 34.43 14.64
C ARG A 148 -2.53 33.96 13.19
N LYS A 149 -3.05 32.79 12.84
CA LYS A 149 -3.21 32.37 11.43
C LYS A 149 -4.49 33.01 10.87
N SER A 150 -4.54 34.34 10.87
CA SER A 150 -5.51 35.09 10.08
C SER A 150 -5.21 34.81 8.61
N CYS A 151 -6.23 34.38 7.88
CA CYS A 151 -6.25 34.31 6.43
C CYS A 151 -5.65 35.59 5.84
N THR A 152 -4.45 35.50 5.26
CA THR A 152 -4.03 36.49 4.28
C THR A 152 -4.80 36.21 2.99
N PRO A 153 -5.45 37.21 2.38
CA PRO A 153 -6.20 37.04 1.14
C PRO A 153 -5.31 36.57 -0.01
#